data_AF-A0A1C6HZH5-F1
#
_entry.id   AF-A0A1C6HZH5-F1
#
_cell.length_a   1.000
_cell.length_b   1.000
_cell.length_c   1.000
_cell.angle_alpha   90.00
_cell.angle_beta   90.00
_cell.angle_gamma   90.00
#
_symmetry.space_group_name_H-M   'P 1'
#
loop_
_entity.id
_entity.type
_entity.pdbx_description
1 polymer ?
#
loop_
_entity_poly.entity_id
_entity_poly.type
_entity_poly.pdbx_seq_one_letter_code
_entity_poly.pdbx_strand_id
1 'polypeptide(L)' 'MNVKRKVTWKDIFNNFKSVYPRLSKEAQDYRPYNYMSIVVYLEDGTKVIYDDMAKRAKMLVA' A
#
# COMPACT_ATOMS: atom_id res chain seq x y z
N MET A 1 28.12 -4.59 8.89
CA MET A 1 27.73 -4.70 7.46
C MET A 1 26.32 -4.14 7.31
N ASN A 2 26.12 -3.08 6.53
CA ASN A 2 24.78 -2.51 6.31
C ASN A 2 24.09 -3.33 5.21
N VAL A 3 23.44 -4.43 5.58
CA VAL A 3 22.70 -5.28 4.63
C VAL A 3 21.47 -4.48 4.18
N LYS A 4 21.52 -3.91 2.97
CA LYS A 4 20.33 -3.33 2.34
C LYS A 4 19.31 -4.45 2.17
N ARG A 5 18.31 -4.49 3.06
CA ARG A 5 17.22 -5.47 2.98
C ARG A 5 16.43 -5.22 1.71
N LYS A 6 16.20 -6.27 0.92
CA LYS A 6 15.29 -6.24 -0.22
C LYS A 6 13.88 -5.92 0.30
N VAL A 7 13.32 -4.81 -0.16
CA VAL A 7 11.93 -4.44 0.13
C VAL A 7 11.00 -5.34 -0.67
N THR A 8 10.02 -5.94 0.00
CA THR A 8 8.99 -6.76 -0.63
C THR A 8 7.66 -5.99 -0.72
N TRP A 9 6.76 -6.43 -1.59
CA TRP A 9 5.39 -5.89 -1.63
C TRP A 9 4.64 -6.05 -0.31
N LYS A 10 4.93 -7.13 0.43
CA LYS A 10 4.39 -7.34 1.79
C LYS A 10 4.93 -6.30 2.78
N ASP A 11 6.18 -5.88 2.65
CA ASP A 11 6.74 -4.81 3.48
C ASP A 11 6.06 -3.47 3.20
N ILE A 12 5.81 -3.16 1.93
CA ILE A 12 5.06 -1.97 1.51
C ILE A 12 3.62 -2.02 2.05
N PHE A 13 2.95 -3.18 1.96
CA PHE A 13 1.62 -3.34 2.53
C PHE A 13 1.62 -3.21 4.05
N ASN A 14 2.60 -3.78 4.75
CA ASN A 14 2.74 -3.58 6.21
C ASN A 14 2.94 -2.11 6.57
N ASN A 15 3.66 -1.35 5.75
CA ASN A 15 3.80 0.09 5.94
C ASN A 15 2.46 0.82 5.76
N PHE A 16 1.73 0.52 4.68
CA PHE A 16 0.37 1.03 4.47
C PHE A 16 -0.52 0.77 5.69
N LYS A 17 -0.50 -0.44 6.27
CA LYS A 17 -1.26 -0.75 7.48
C LYS A 17 -0.88 0.10 8.68
N SER A 18 0.41 0.42 8.81
CA SER A 18 0.92 1.27 9.89
C SER A 18 0.54 2.75 9.70
N VAL A 19 0.59 3.27 8.47
CA VAL A 19 0.32 4.68 8.17
C VAL A 19 -1.19 4.96 8.11
N TYR A 20 -1.97 4.00 7.59
CA TYR A 20 -3.42 4.12 7.38
C TYR A 20 -4.20 2.98 8.05
N PRO A 21 -4.23 2.91 9.39
CA PRO A 21 -4.86 1.79 10.12
C PRO A 21 -6.39 1.71 9.92
N ARG A 22 -7.05 2.80 9.52
CA ARG A 22 -8.48 2.79 9.16
C ARG A 22 -8.71 2.12 7.81
N LEU A 23 -8.07 2.62 6.75
CA LEU A 23 -8.14 2.04 5.40
C LEU A 23 -7.64 0.58 5.37
N SER A 24 -6.67 0.24 6.22
CA SER A 24 -6.20 -1.14 6.36
C SER A 24 -7.27 -2.11 6.83
N LYS A 25 -8.24 -1.67 7.64
CA LYS A 25 -9.32 -2.55 8.10
C LYS A 25 -10.31 -2.84 7.00
N GLU A 26 -10.48 -1.89 6.09
CA GLU A 26 -11.36 -1.97 4.92
C GLU A 26 -10.66 -2.61 3.71
N ALA A 27 -9.38 -2.99 3.82
CA ALA A 27 -8.61 -3.55 2.71
C ALA A 27 -8.95 -5.04 2.50
N GLN A 28 -9.51 -5.36 1.34
CA GLN A 28 -9.82 -6.73 0.89
C GLN A 28 -8.63 -7.42 0.23
N ASP A 29 -7.92 -6.70 -0.64
CA ASP A 29 -6.78 -7.23 -1.39
C ASP A 29 -5.74 -6.11 -1.64
N TYR A 30 -4.51 -6.49 -1.94
CA TYR A 30 -3.49 -5.57 -2.45
C TYR A 30 -2.66 -6.22 -3.55
N ARG A 31 -2.23 -5.42 -4.51
CA ARG A 31 -1.38 -5.90 -5.61
C ARG A 31 -0.23 -4.94 -5.87
N PRO A 32 0.91 -5.44 -6.39
CA PRO A 32 1.94 -4.59 -6.96
C PRO A 32 1.31 -3.66 -8.02
N TYR A 33 1.67 -2.38 -7.99
CA TYR A 33 1.14 -1.41 -8.95
C TYR A 33 2.24 -0.72 -9.76
N ASN A 34 3.22 -0.13 -9.09
CA ASN A 34 4.37 0.52 -9.73
C ASN A 34 5.60 0.44 -8.81
N TYR A 35 6.71 1.10 -9.16
CA TYR A 35 7.89 1.18 -8.31
C TYR A 35 7.53 1.63 -6.90
N MET A 36 7.82 0.77 -5.93
CA MET A 36 7.53 0.98 -4.50
C MET A 36 6.08 1.38 -4.18
N SER A 37 5.13 0.97 -5.03
CA SER A 37 3.72 1.30 -4.85
C SER A 37 2.82 0.07 -4.97
N ILE A 38 1.78 0.02 -4.16
CA ILE A 38 0.72 -0.99 -4.23
C ILE A 38 -0.63 -0.33 -4.53
N VAL A 39 -1.50 -1.07 -5.20
CA VAL A 39 -2.93 -0.77 -5.21
C VAL A 39 -3.60 -1.61 -4.14
N VAL A 40 -4.43 -0.97 -3.33
CA VAL A 40 -5.26 -1.59 -2.29
C VAL A 40 -6.71 -1.51 -2.74
N TYR A 41 -7.39 -2.65 -2.74
CA TYR A 41 -8.81 -2.77 -3.03
C TYR A 41 -9.56 -2.73 -1.71
N LEU A 42 -10.45 -1.75 -1.55
CA LEU A 42 -11.28 -1.61 -0.37
C LEU A 42 -12.60 -2.38 -0.52
N GLU A 43 -13.24 -2.66 0.62
CA GLU A 43 -14.53 -3.36 0.71
C GLU A 43 -15.65 -2.70 -0.10
N ASP A 44 -15.65 -1.38 -0.20
CA ASP A 44 -16.64 -0.60 -0.95
C ASP A 44 -16.38 -0.58 -2.47
N GLY A 45 -15.34 -1.27 -2.94
CA GLY A 45 -14.91 -1.28 -4.33
C GLY A 45 -13.97 -0.13 -4.73
N THR A 46 -13.71 0.81 -3.82
CA THR A 46 -12.74 1.90 -4.03
C THR A 46 -11.33 1.32 -4.15
N LYS A 47 -10.51 1.93 -5.02
CA LYS A 47 -9.10 1.58 -5.17
C LYS A 47 -8.22 2.70 -4.64
N VAL A 48 -7.22 2.34 -3.87
CA VAL A 48 -6.25 3.29 -3.30
C VAL A 48 -4.86 2.91 -3.79
N ILE A 49 -4.14 3.85 -4.40
CA ILE A 49 -2.71 3.67 -4.65
C ILE A 49 -1.95 4.18 -3.42
N TYR A 50 -1.11 3.33 -2.85
CA TYR A 50 -0.18 3.71 -1.80
C TYR A 50 1.25 3.71 -2.34
N ASP A 51 1.91 4.86 -2.22
CA ASP A 51 3.33 5.06 -2.55
C ASP A 51 4.17 4.98 -1.27
N ASP A 52 5.04 3.97 -1.18
CA ASP A 52 5.88 3.76 -0.01
C ASP A 52 7.06 4.74 0.10
N MET A 53 7.50 5.34 -1.01
CA MET A 53 8.54 6.38 -0.98
C MET A 53 7.98 7.68 -0.39
N ALA A 54 6.78 8.07 -0.81
CA ALA A 54 6.11 9.28 -0.33
C ALA A 54 5.29 9.06 0.96
N LYS A 55 5.10 7.80 1.39
CA LYS A 55 4.20 7.40 2.48
C LYS A 55 2.79 7.99 2.31
N ARG A 56 2.29 7.99 1.07
CA ARG A 56 1.05 8.68 0.71
C ARG A 56 0.08 7.77 -0.03
N ALA A 57 -1.19 7.83 0.38
CA ALA A 57 -2.31 7.22 -0.32
C ALA A 57 -3.00 8.23 -1.25
N LYS A 58 -3.42 7.77 -2.44
CA LYS A 58 -4.28 8.49 -3.38
C LYS A 58 -5.44 7.59 -3.80
N MET A 59 -6.67 8.07 -3.63
CA MET A 59 -7.85 7.38 -4.13
C MET A 59 -7.91 7.47 -5.66
N LEU A 60 -8.19 6.34 -6.29
CA LEU A 60 -8.58 6.27 -7.69
C LEU A 60 -10.10 6.42 -7.74
N VAL A 61 -10.55 7.61 -8.13
CA VAL A 61 -11.94 7.83 -8.51
C VAL A 61 -12.04 7.48 -9.99
N ALA A 62 -13.02 6.65 -10.35
CA ALA A 62 -13.33 6.30 -11.74
C ALA A 62 -13.85 7.51 -12.52
#